data_AF-A0A355H9T4-F1
#
_entry.id   AF-A0A355H9T4-F1
#
_cell.length_a   1.000
_cell.length_b   1.000
_cell.length_c   1.000
_cell.angle_alpha   90.00
_cell.angle_beta   90.00
_cell.angle_gamma   90.00
#
_symmetry.space_group_name_H-M   'P 1'
#
loop_
_entity.id
_entity.type
_entity.pdbx_description
1 polymer ?
#
loop_
_entity_poly.entity_id
_entity_poly.type
_entity_poly.pdbx_seq_one_letter_code
_entity_poly.pdbx_strand_id
1 'polypeptide(L)' 'NILGEHLPLLLKKLKDLPPEAKLHLYGKHDCRTGRKMGHLNLMSDSLETLLNPLQKLGIWDKELLSRML' A
#
# COMPACT_ATOMS: atom_id res chain seq x y z
N ASN A 1 -0.76 -3.50 5.23
CA ASN A 1 -1.36 -2.46 6.11
C ASN A 1 -0.92 -1.08 5.66
N ILE A 2 -1.81 -0.09 5.75
CA ILE A 2 -1.47 1.32 5.53
C ILE A 2 -1.29 1.96 6.91
N LEU A 3 -0.07 2.40 7.20
CA LEU A 3 0.27 3.09 8.43
C LEU A 3 0.21 4.60 8.21
N GLY A 4 0.26 5.39 9.28
CA GLY A 4 0.19 6.85 9.21
C GLY A 4 1.27 7.44 8.30
N GLU A 5 2.48 6.90 8.33
CA GLU A 5 3.59 7.30 7.47
C GLU A 5 3.36 6.98 5.98
N HIS A 6 2.56 5.95 5.67
CA HIS A 6 2.27 5.54 4.29
C HIS A 6 1.19 6.40 3.62
N LEU A 7 0.23 6.90 4.42
CA LEU A 7 -1.00 7.48 3.91
C LEU A 7 -0.79 8.73 3.03
N PRO A 8 0.06 9.72 3.39
CA PRO A 8 0.24 10.92 2.56
C PRO A 8 0.75 10.60 1.15
N LEU A 9 1.70 9.67 1.02
CA LEU A 9 2.24 9.27 -0.28
C LEU A 9 1.23 8.42 -1.07
N LEU A 10 0.52 7.51 -0.39
CA LEU A 10 -0.55 6.72 -1.00
C LEU A 10 -1.62 7.62 -1.63
N LEU A 11 -2.07 8.68 -0.92
CA LEU A 11 -3.10 9.60 -1.42
C LEU A 11 -2.64 10.35 -2.68
N LYS A 12 -1.35 10.69 -2.78
CA LYS A 12 -0.78 11.31 -4.00
C LYS A 12 -0.71 10.35 -5.18
N LYS A 13 -0.60 9.04 -4.92
CA LYS A 13 -0.43 7.97 -5.91
C LYS A 13 -1.68 7.13 -6.12
N LEU A 14 -2.86 7.58 -5.69
CA LEU A 14 -4.11 6.82 -5.84
C LEU A 14 -4.38 6.38 -7.28
N LYS A 15 -4.01 7.23 -8.26
CA LYS A 15 -4.18 6.95 -9.68
C LYS A 15 -3.22 5.88 -10.22
N ASP A 16 -2.12 5.64 -9.51
CA ASP A 16 -1.10 4.65 -9.86
C ASP A 16 -1.37 3.29 -9.22
N LEU A 17 -2.44 3.17 -8.41
CA LEU A 17 -2.86 1.89 -7.86
C LEU A 17 -3.35 0.97 -8.98
N PRO A 18 -3.02 -0.33 -8.92
CA PRO A 18 -3.60 -1.31 -9.84
C PRO A 18 -5.14 -1.28 -9.79
N PRO A 19 -5.83 -1.49 -10.92
CA PRO A 19 -7.29 -1.55 -10.96
C PRO A 19 -7.90 -2.57 -9.99
N GLU A 20 -7.18 -3.66 -9.72
CA GLU A 20 -7.59 -4.76 -8.84
C GLU A 20 -7.40 -4.43 -7.35
N ALA A 21 -6.76 -3.30 -7.05
CA ALA A 21 -6.44 -2.88 -5.70
C ALA A 21 -7.71 -2.46 -4.94
N LYS A 22 -8.01 -3.15 -3.84
CA LYS A 22 -9.11 -2.82 -2.94
C LYS A 22 -8.58 -2.04 -1.75
N LEU A 23 -8.69 -0.72 -1.82
CA LEU A 23 -8.31 0.21 -0.76
C LEU A 23 -9.46 0.42 0.23
N HIS A 24 -9.19 0.27 1.53
CA HIS A 24 -10.11 0.62 2.60
C HIS A 24 -9.38 1.51 3.62
N LEU A 25 -9.85 2.75 3.78
CA LEU A 25 -9.38 3.70 4.79
C LEU A 25 -10.37 3.79 5.96
N TYR A 26 -9.85 3.84 7.18
CA TYR A 26 -10.68 3.83 8.41
C TYR A 26 -11.26 5.20 8.80
N GLY A 27 -11.02 6.26 8.01
CA GLY A 27 -11.54 7.61 8.31
C GLY A 27 -10.97 8.28 9.57
N LYS A 28 -9.81 7.84 10.07
CA LYS A 28 -9.18 8.44 11.25
C LYS A 28 -8.58 9.80 10.90
N HIS A 29 -8.90 10.84 11.67
CA HIS A 29 -8.40 12.20 11.42
C HIS A 29 -6.91 12.37 11.71
N ASP A 30 -6.36 11.59 12.64
CA ASP A 30 -5.03 11.83 13.19
C ASP A 30 -4.03 10.77 12.74
N CYS A 31 -3.25 11.13 11.71
CA CYS A 31 -2.26 10.30 11.05
C CYS A 31 -0.94 10.36 11.81
N ARG A 32 -0.56 9.27 12.49
CA ARG A 32 0.69 9.16 13.26
C ARG A 32 1.47 7.92 12.86
N THR A 33 2.81 7.98 12.93
CA THR A 33 3.69 6.86 12.63
C THR A 33 3.28 5.59 13.38
N GLY A 34 3.24 4.45 12.69
CA GLY A 34 2.83 3.15 13.24
C GLY A 34 1.32 2.97 13.42
N ARG A 35 0.50 4.04 13.33
CA ARG A 35 -0.96 3.92 13.48
C ARG A 35 -1.57 3.31 12.22
N LYS A 36 -2.35 2.24 12.37
CA LYS A 36 -3.11 1.66 11.24
C LYS A 36 -4.20 2.62 10.77
N MET A 37 -4.09 3.06 9.53
CA MET A 37 -5.01 3.98 8.85
C MET A 37 -5.93 3.28 7.86
N GLY A 38 -5.58 2.08 7.44
CA GLY A 38 -6.36 1.28 6.50
C GLY A 38 -5.64 0.02 6.06
N HIS A 39 -6.18 -0.60 5.01
CA HIS A 39 -5.54 -1.71 4.32
C HIS A 39 -5.76 -1.63 2.81
N LEU A 40 -4.86 -2.26 2.09
CA LEU A 40 -4.92 -2.45 0.65
C LEU A 40 -4.86 -3.96 0.43
N ASN A 41 -5.86 -4.50 -0.25
CA ASN A 41 -5.84 -5.88 -0.72
C ASN A 41 -5.56 -5.87 -2.21
N LEU A 42 -4.65 -6.75 -2.64
CA LEU A 42 -4.29 -6.96 -4.03
C LEU A 42 -4.34 -8.46 -4.29
N MET A 43 -4.91 -8.83 -5.43
CA MET A 43 -4.94 -10.21 -5.92
C MET A 43 -4.27 -10.24 -7.28
N SER A 44 -3.44 -11.25 -7.51
CA SER A 44 -2.68 -11.39 -8.73
C SER A 44 -2.34 -12.85 -8.99
N ASP A 45 -2.17 -13.21 -10.26
CA ASP A 45 -1.87 -14.59 -10.68
C ASP A 45 -0.41 -14.97 -10.49
N SER A 46 0.47 -14.00 -10.25
CA SER A 46 1.89 -14.24 -10.00
C SER A 46 2.48 -13.26 -8.98
N LEU A 47 3.62 -13.66 -8.43
CA LEU A 47 4.39 -12.83 -7.50
C LEU A 47 4.87 -11.54 -8.13
N GLU A 48 5.36 -11.63 -9.37
CA GLU A 48 5.93 -10.52 -10.10
C GLU A 48 4.88 -9.45 -10.40
N THR A 49 3.70 -9.88 -10.85
CA THR A 49 2.56 -9.00 -11.12
C THR A 49 1.99 -8.38 -9.84
N LEU A 50 2.18 -9.01 -8.68
CA LEU A 50 1.85 -8.44 -7.37
C LEU A 50 2.90 -7.41 -6.89
N LEU A 51 4.19 -7.75 -6.95
CA LEU A 51 5.27 -6.95 -6.36
C LEU A 51 5.64 -5.73 -7.19
N ASN A 52 5.68 -5.85 -8.52
CA ASN A 52 6.09 -4.76 -9.42
C ASN A 52 5.31 -3.45 -9.20
N PRO A 53 3.96 -3.44 -9.15
CA PRO A 53 3.22 -2.20 -8.89
C PRO A 53 3.49 -1.66 -7.48
N LEU A 54 3.57 -2.53 -6.47
CA LEU A 54 3.85 -2.13 -5.08
C LEU A 54 5.22 -1.46 -4.93
N GLN A 55 6.25 -1.98 -5.61
CA GLN A 55 7.58 -1.38 -5.61
C GLN A 55 7.61 -0.03 -6.37
N LYS A 56 6.87 0.10 -7.48
CA LYS A 56 6.75 1.36 -8.24
C LYS A 56 6.03 2.46 -7.46
N LEU A 57 5.07 2.10 -6.62
CA LEU A 57 4.42 3.05 -5.70
C LEU A 57 5.45 3.64 -4.73
N GLY A 58 6.47 2.88 -4.32
CA GLY A 58 7.54 3.37 -3.44
C GLY A 58 7.03 3.77 -2.05
N ILE A 59 5.88 3.23 -1.64
CA ILE A 59 5.24 3.49 -0.34
C ILE A 59 5.85 2.59 0.75
N TRP A 60 6.19 1.35 0.37
CA TRP A 60 6.78 0.37 1.26
C TRP A 60 8.22 0.10 0.84
N ASP A 61 9.02 -0.28 1.84
CA ASP A 61 10.40 -0.72 1.61
C ASP A 61 10.44 -1.97 0.71
N LYS A 62 11.38 -2.00 -0.23
CA LYS A 62 11.48 -3.09 -1.21
C LYS A 62 11.89 -4.40 -0.56
N GLU A 63 12.81 -4.34 0.41
CA GLU A 63 13.28 -5.52 1.13
C GLU A 63 12.15 -6.10 1.98
N LEU A 64 11.38 -5.25 2.67
CA LEU A 64 10.16 -5.64 3.37
C LEU A 64 9.20 -6.37 2.43
N LEU A 65 8.86 -5.79 1.28
CA LEU A 65 7.93 -6.40 0.32
C LEU A 65 8.42 -7.78 -0.17
N SER A 66 9.72 -7.94 -0.41
CA SER A 66 10.30 -9.20 -0.86
C SER A 66 10.23 -10.31 0.20
N ARG A 67 10.15 -9.95 1.49
CA ARG A 67 10.09 -10.88 2.62
C ARG A 67 8.67 -11.31 3.00
N MET A 68 7.62 -10.73 2.38
CA MET A 68 6.22 -11.01 2.73
C MET A 68 5.64 -12.27 2.05
N LEU A 69 6.49 -13.04 1.36
CA LEU A 69 6.15 -14.16 0.47
C LEU A 69 7.05 -15.35 0.83
#